data_AF-A0A382ETP9-F1
#
_entry.id   AF-A0A382ETP9-F1
#
_cell.length_a   1.000
_cell.length_b   1.000
_cell.length_c   1.000
_cell.angle_alpha   90.00
_cell.angle_beta   90.00
_cell.angle_gamma   90.00
#
_symmetry.space_group_name_H-M   'P 1'
#
loop_
_entity.id
_entity.type
_entity.pdbx_description
1 polymer ?
#
loop_
_entity_poly.entity_id
_entity_poly.type
_entity_poly.pdbx_seq_one_letter_code
_entity_poly.pdbx_strand_id
1 'polypeptide(L)'
;MGNLSDYLGLPINSASHGLMIDNMIGWVHWVMLLLFVGWGIYLIITVIKFSAKLNPKADYNGVQSHYSQYVEYGVIIFEAFLLIGLSIPLYAQLKTTLPNDNDVHHVRIIAQQFAWNIHYPGDDGKFGRTNIKLVDEESNPIGLDRNSPFGADDFVTINQMHLPVNKQVMIHLSSKDVIHS
;
A
#
# COMPACT_ATOMS: atom_id res chain seq x y z
N MET A 1 8.25 -11.11 13.52
CA MET A 1 6.95 -11.71 13.88
C MET A 1 6.56 -12.75 12.82
N GLY A 2 7.39 -13.78 12.65
CA GLY A 2 7.41 -14.60 11.43
C GLY A 2 6.34 -15.69 11.30
N ASN A 3 5.12 -15.45 11.75
CA ASN A 3 3.94 -16.30 11.51
C ASN A 3 2.61 -15.50 11.61
N LEU A 4 2.64 -14.22 12.00
CA LEU A 4 1.40 -13.44 12.18
C LEU A 4 0.72 -13.14 10.84
N SER A 5 1.50 -12.98 9.78
CA SER A 5 1.03 -12.93 8.39
C SER A 5 0.11 -14.11 8.05
N ASP A 6 0.47 -15.30 8.52
CA ASP A 6 -0.21 -16.54 8.19
C ASP A 6 -1.56 -16.63 8.90
N TYR A 7 -1.66 -16.09 10.11
CA TYR A 7 -2.93 -15.97 10.84
C TYR A 7 -3.83 -14.85 10.31
N LEU A 8 -3.23 -13.78 9.76
CA LEU A 8 -3.96 -12.66 9.14
C LEU A 8 -4.43 -12.97 7.71
N GLY A 9 -4.05 -14.13 7.15
CA GLY A 9 -4.41 -14.52 5.79
C GLY A 9 -3.74 -13.66 4.72
N LEU A 10 -2.55 -13.12 5.02
CA LEU A 10 -1.78 -12.36 4.04
C LEU A 10 -1.29 -13.29 2.91
N PRO A 11 -1.21 -12.80 1.66
CA PRO A 11 -0.67 -13.58 0.56
C PRO A 11 0.81 -13.89 0.79
N ILE A 12 1.31 -14.93 0.12
CA ILE A 12 2.71 -15.33 0.20
C ILE A 12 3.60 -14.17 -0.25
N ASN A 13 4.52 -13.76 0.63
CA ASN A 13 5.48 -12.73 0.26
C ASN A 13 6.38 -13.21 -0.89
N SER A 14 6.27 -12.52 -2.03
CA SER A 14 7.01 -12.82 -3.27
C SER A 14 7.93 -11.67 -3.71
N ALA A 15 8.19 -10.69 -2.82
CA ALA A 15 9.04 -9.53 -3.12
C ALA A 15 9.90 -9.14 -1.91
N SER A 16 11.04 -8.49 -2.16
CA SER A 16 11.95 -8.03 -1.09
C SER A 16 11.26 -7.08 -0.08
N HIS A 17 10.35 -6.23 -0.55
CA HIS A 17 9.62 -5.28 0.28
C HIS A 17 8.45 -5.89 1.06
N GLY A 18 7.93 -7.05 0.65
CA GLY A 18 6.71 -7.61 1.25
C GLY A 18 6.90 -7.98 2.72
N LEU A 19 8.06 -8.54 3.11
CA LEU A 19 8.32 -8.89 4.52
C LEU A 19 8.27 -7.67 5.45
N MET A 20 8.75 -6.52 4.98
CA MET A 20 8.70 -5.29 5.77
C MET A 20 7.26 -4.81 5.94
N ILE A 21 6.45 -4.87 4.87
CA ILE A 21 5.03 -4.53 4.90
C ILE A 21 4.27 -5.48 5.83
N ASP A 22 4.48 -6.80 5.73
CA ASP A 22 3.81 -7.80 6.56
C ASP A 22 4.09 -7.59 8.05
N ASN A 23 5.36 -7.32 8.41
CA ASN A 23 5.71 -7.00 9.79
C ASN A 23 5.05 -5.69 10.26
N MET A 24 4.99 -4.66 9.41
CA MET A 24 4.32 -3.40 9.75
C MET A 24 2.82 -3.63 9.98
N ILE A 25 2.14 -4.35 9.07
CA ILE A 25 0.73 -4.72 9.22
C ILE A 25 0.53 -5.45 10.55
N GLY A 26 1.41 -6.40 10.87
CA GLY A 26 1.37 -7.13 12.13
C GLY A 26 1.43 -6.23 13.38
N TRP A 27 2.39 -5.29 13.41
CA TRP A 27 2.51 -4.32 14.50
C TRP A 27 1.28 -3.42 14.63
N VAL A 28 0.77 -2.91 13.51
CA VAL A 28 -0.44 -2.07 13.49
C VAL A 28 -1.63 -2.84 14.08
N HIS A 29 -1.81 -4.12 13.73
CA HIS A 29 -2.88 -4.94 14.30
C HIS A 29 -2.73 -5.16 15.81
N TRP A 30 -1.52 -5.39 16.31
CA TRP A 30 -1.29 -5.49 17.75
C TRP A 30 -1.60 -4.21 18.49
N VAL A 31 -1.19 -3.05 17.95
CA VAL A 31 -1.48 -1.75 18.54
C VAL A 31 -3.00 -1.49 18.52
N MET A 32 -3.68 -1.75 17.41
CA MET A 32 -5.13 -1.62 17.30
C MET A 32 -5.85 -2.51 18.32
N LEU A 33 -5.42 -3.78 18.48
CA LEU A 33 -6.01 -4.69 19.46
C LEU A 33 -5.81 -4.21 20.89
N LEU A 34 -4.61 -3.74 21.24
CA LEU A 34 -4.32 -3.20 22.56
C LEU A 34 -5.18 -1.97 22.87
N LEU A 35 -5.27 -1.03 21.93
CA LEU A 35 -6.11 0.15 22.07
C LEU A 35 -7.59 -0.22 22.18
N PHE A 36 -8.08 -1.14 21.33
CA PHE A 36 -9.45 -1.63 21.38
C PHE A 36 -9.79 -2.25 22.73
N VAL A 37 -8.94 -3.12 23.26
CA VAL A 37 -9.15 -3.75 24.58
C VAL A 37 -9.04 -2.71 25.69
N GLY A 38 -8.04 -1.84 25.67
CA GLY A 38 -7.84 -0.80 26.67
C GLY A 38 -9.00 0.19 26.76
N TRP A 39 -9.40 0.77 25.62
CA TRP A 39 -10.54 1.67 25.55
C TRP A 39 -11.86 0.95 25.81
N GLY A 40 -12.02 -0.28 25.34
CA GLY A 40 -13.19 -1.10 25.62
C GLY A 40 -13.39 -1.35 27.12
N ILE A 41 -12.33 -1.77 27.83
CA ILE A 41 -12.36 -1.94 29.29
C ILE A 41 -12.66 -0.61 29.98
N TYR A 42 -12.00 0.48 29.59
CA TYR A 42 -12.25 1.81 30.15
C TYR A 42 -13.72 2.21 30.01
N LEU A 43 -14.29 2.09 28.81
CA LEU A 43 -15.69 2.44 28.54
C LEU A 43 -16.67 1.55 29.33
N ILE A 44 -16.40 0.25 29.43
CA ILE A 44 -17.22 -0.66 30.24
C ILE A 44 -17.19 -0.21 31.71
N ILE A 45 -16.01 0.11 32.24
CA ILE A 45 -15.85 0.59 33.61
C ILE A 45 -16.59 1.90 33.80
N THR A 46 -16.45 2.88 32.89
CA THR A 46 -17.10 4.18 33.05
C THR A 46 -18.61 4.07 33.00
N VAL A 47 -19.17 3.29 32.06
CA VAL A 47 -20.62 3.07 31.95
C VAL A 47 -21.17 2.40 33.21
N ILE A 48 -20.51 1.37 33.72
CA ILE A 48 -20.97 0.69 34.94
C ILE A 48 -20.81 1.62 36.14
N LYS A 49 -19.58 2.07 36.39
CA LYS A 49 -19.20 2.85 37.58
C LYS A 49 -20.00 4.14 37.66
N PHE A 50 -20.14 4.90 36.58
CA PHE A 50 -20.84 6.18 36.54
C PHE A 50 -22.28 6.08 36.03
N SER A 51 -22.88 4.89 36.02
CA SER A 51 -24.31 4.73 35.70
C SER A 51 -25.20 5.52 36.66
N ALA A 52 -26.35 6.00 36.18
CA ALA A 52 -27.34 6.70 37.01
C ALA A 52 -27.86 5.86 38.19
N LYS A 53 -27.79 4.53 38.08
CA LYS A 53 -28.14 3.61 39.18
C LYS A 53 -27.16 3.70 40.35
N LEU A 54 -25.85 3.76 40.06
CA LEU A 54 -24.80 3.82 41.08
C LEU A 54 -24.44 5.25 41.49
N ASN A 55 -24.58 6.22 40.57
CA ASN A 55 -24.35 7.64 40.79
C ASN A 55 -25.57 8.45 40.30
N PRO A 56 -26.64 8.59 41.11
CA PRO A 56 -27.88 9.25 40.70
C PRO A 56 -27.78 10.76 40.47
N LYS A 57 -26.73 11.41 40.99
CA LYS A 57 -26.46 12.84 40.81
C LYS A 57 -25.10 13.00 40.13
N ALA A 58 -25.07 13.75 39.03
CA ALA A 58 -23.83 14.07 38.34
C ALA A 58 -22.99 15.08 39.12
N ASP A 59 -21.67 14.97 39.03
CA ASP A 59 -20.74 16.00 39.50
C ASP A 59 -20.48 16.98 38.35
N TYR A 60 -20.88 18.23 38.53
CA TYR A 60 -20.71 19.31 37.56
C TYR A 60 -19.42 20.11 37.76
N ASN A 61 -18.72 19.91 38.88
CA ASN A 61 -17.46 20.56 39.16
C ASN A 61 -16.29 19.76 38.56
N GLY A 62 -16.38 18.43 38.53
CA GLY A 62 -15.38 17.57 37.91
C GLY A 62 -14.00 17.65 38.57
N VAL A 63 -12.94 17.31 37.83
CA VAL A 63 -11.57 17.33 38.36
C VAL A 63 -11.07 18.77 38.47
N GLN A 64 -10.93 19.25 39.71
CA GLN A 64 -10.46 20.61 40.02
C GLN A 64 -8.92 20.73 40.09
N SER A 65 -8.20 19.61 40.00
CA SER A 65 -6.73 19.60 40.02
C SER A 65 -6.14 19.66 38.61
N HIS A 66 -4.88 20.09 38.49
CA HIS A 66 -4.14 20.07 37.22
C HIS A 66 -3.80 18.66 36.70
N TYR A 67 -4.26 17.60 37.36
CA TYR A 67 -3.97 16.23 36.96
C TYR A 67 -4.43 15.93 35.53
N SER A 68 -5.63 16.39 35.15
CA SER A 68 -6.15 16.21 33.78
C SER A 68 -5.23 16.87 32.74
N GLN A 69 -4.70 18.04 33.07
CA GLN A 69 -3.81 18.81 32.19
C GLN A 69 -2.46 18.10 32.01
N TYR A 70 -1.91 17.48 33.06
CA TYR A 70 -0.68 16.69 32.94
C TYR A 70 -0.86 15.43 32.10
N VAL A 71 -2.00 14.75 32.23
CA VAL A 71 -2.34 13.58 31.39
C VAL A 71 -2.46 14.02 29.93
N GLU A 72 -3.12 15.14 29.66
CA GLU A 72 -3.24 15.71 28.31
C GLU A 72 -1.87 16.01 27.69
N TYR A 73 -0.97 16.68 28.40
CA TYR A 73 0.40 16.89 27.92
C TYR A 73 1.15 15.58 27.68
N GLY A 74 0.94 14.57 28.53
CA GLY A 74 1.51 13.25 28.34
C GLY A 74 1.05 12.59 27.03
N VAL A 75 -0.25 12.67 26.72
CA VAL A 75 -0.82 12.15 25.46
C VAL A 75 -0.22 12.90 24.27
N ILE A 76 -0.18 14.23 24.32
CA ILE A 76 0.38 15.06 23.23
C ILE A 76 1.84 14.69 22.95
N ILE A 77 2.66 14.54 23.98
CA ILE A 77 4.08 14.17 23.84
C ILE A 77 4.21 12.76 23.25
N PHE A 78 3.39 11.83 23.73
CA PHE A 78 3.39 10.45 23.23
C PHE A 78 2.98 10.37 21.76
N GLU A 79 1.93 11.09 21.35
CA GLU A 79 1.49 11.15 19.95
C GLU A 79 2.54 11.82 19.07
N ALA A 80 3.16 12.92 19.52
CA ALA A 80 4.24 13.56 18.81
C ALA A 80 5.42 12.58 18.59
N PHE A 81 5.76 11.77 19.59
CA PHE A 81 6.75 10.72 19.45
C PHE A 81 6.31 9.62 18.46
N LEU A 82 5.08 9.12 18.54
CA LEU A 82 4.58 8.12 17.58
C LEU A 82 4.62 8.63 16.14
N LEU A 83 4.29 9.90 15.91
CA LEU A 83 4.29 10.49 14.57
C LEU A 83 5.71 10.80 14.08
N ILE A 84 6.48 11.57 14.85
CA ILE A 84 7.78 12.10 14.43
C ILE A 84 8.89 11.06 14.62
N GLY A 85 8.87 10.33 15.74
CA GLY A 85 9.90 9.35 16.09
C GLY A 85 9.74 8.00 15.40
N LEU A 86 8.52 7.60 15.05
CA LEU A 86 8.24 6.28 14.47
C LEU A 86 7.60 6.34 13.08
N SER A 87 6.43 6.98 12.95
CA SER A 87 5.60 6.87 11.74
C SER A 87 6.26 7.51 10.52
N ILE A 88 6.76 8.75 10.65
CA ILE A 88 7.42 9.46 9.55
C ILE A 88 8.70 8.73 9.09
N PRO A 89 9.63 8.33 9.98
CA PRO A 89 10.81 7.55 9.60
C PRO A 89 10.47 6.21 8.93
N LEU A 90 9.50 5.46 9.49
CA LEU A 90 9.11 4.17 8.94
C LEU A 90 8.51 4.31 7.53
N TYR A 91 7.64 5.30 7.33
CA TYR A 91 7.11 5.62 6.01
C TYR A 91 8.20 6.03 5.01
N ALA A 92 9.18 6.82 5.45
CA ALA A 92 10.30 7.23 4.60
C ALA A 92 11.14 6.03 4.10
N GLN A 93 11.29 4.98 4.91
CA GLN A 93 11.99 3.74 4.52
C GLN A 93 11.18 2.90 3.52
N LEU A 94 9.85 2.95 3.59
CA LEU A 94 8.97 2.23 2.67
C LEU A 94 8.86 2.90 1.31
N LYS A 95 9.09 4.21 1.23
CA LYS A 95 9.05 4.94 -0.03
C LYS A 95 10.12 4.37 -0.97
N THR A 96 9.67 3.75 -2.06
CA THR A 96 10.56 3.19 -3.07
C THR A 96 11.36 4.30 -3.74
N THR A 97 12.69 4.18 -3.69
CA THR A 97 13.58 4.89 -4.60
C THR A 97 13.52 4.20 -5.96
N LEU A 98 13.29 4.95 -7.03
CA LEU A 98 13.33 4.37 -8.37
C LEU A 98 14.76 3.87 -8.65
N PRO A 99 14.92 2.62 -9.09
CA PRO A 99 16.22 2.12 -9.54
C PRO A 99 16.68 2.86 -10.80
N ASN A 100 17.97 2.73 -11.12
CA ASN A 100 18.49 3.22 -12.38
C ASN A 100 17.87 2.41 -13.54
N ASP A 101 17.62 3.08 -14.66
CA ASP A 101 16.98 2.52 -15.86
C ASP A 101 17.78 1.32 -16.40
N ASN A 102 19.11 1.37 -16.32
CA ASN A 102 19.98 0.31 -16.84
C ASN A 102 19.99 -0.98 -15.98
N ASP A 103 19.44 -0.96 -14.76
CA ASP A 103 19.52 -2.07 -13.81
C ASP A 103 18.20 -2.85 -13.67
N VAL A 104 17.23 -2.56 -14.54
CA VAL A 104 15.87 -3.13 -14.46
C VAL A 104 15.37 -3.72 -15.76
N HIS A 105 14.46 -4.68 -15.65
CA HIS A 105 13.63 -5.12 -16.76
C HIS A 105 12.41 -4.21 -16.87
N HIS A 106 12.23 -3.57 -18.03
CA HIS A 106 11.07 -2.74 -18.27
C HIS A 106 9.88 -3.57 -18.74
N VAL A 107 8.71 -3.29 -18.18
CA VAL A 107 7.43 -3.81 -18.66
C VAL A 107 6.45 -2.65 -18.70
N ARG A 108 5.71 -2.49 -19.79
CA ARG A 108 4.65 -1.50 -19.89
C ARG A 108 3.31 -2.21 -19.76
N ILE A 109 2.45 -1.73 -18.88
CA ILE A 109 1.11 -2.28 -18.65
C ILE A 109 0.11 -1.21 -19.07
N ILE A 110 -0.76 -1.57 -20.00
CA ILE A 110 -1.86 -0.71 -20.47
C ILE A 110 -3.17 -1.37 -20.04
N ALA A 111 -3.80 -0.78 -19.04
CA ALA A 111 -5.11 -1.21 -18.55
C ALA A 111 -6.23 -0.86 -19.55
N GLN A 112 -7.22 -1.74 -19.67
CA GLN A 112 -8.45 -1.51 -20.44
C GLN A 112 -9.62 -2.25 -19.79
N GLN A 113 -10.86 -1.86 -20.06
CA GLN A 113 -12.04 -2.60 -19.60
C GLN A 113 -12.25 -3.84 -20.48
N PHE A 114 -12.13 -5.08 -20.00
CA PHE A 114 -11.64 -5.57 -18.69
C PHE A 114 -10.45 -6.51 -18.91
N ALA A 115 -9.34 -5.96 -19.39
CA ALA A 115 -8.12 -6.68 -19.69
C ALA A 115 -6.87 -5.84 -19.37
N TRP A 116 -5.76 -6.54 -19.16
CA TRP A 116 -4.44 -5.97 -18.93
C TRP A 116 -3.54 -6.32 -20.10
N ASN A 117 -3.13 -5.31 -20.88
CA ASN A 117 -2.18 -5.51 -21.97
C ASN A 117 -0.76 -5.34 -21.42
N ILE A 118 0.02 -6.42 -21.46
CA ILE A 118 1.40 -6.44 -20.96
C ILE A 118 2.33 -6.36 -22.17
N HIS A 119 2.95 -5.19 -22.36
CA HIS A 119 3.89 -4.88 -23.43
C HIS A 119 5.32 -5.03 -22.93
N TYR A 120 6.05 -5.94 -23.55
CA TYR A 120 7.45 -6.19 -23.31
C TYR A 120 8.29 -5.55 -24.41
N PRO A 121 9.40 -4.85 -24.05
CA PRO A 121 10.39 -4.50 -25.04
C PRO A 121 11.06 -5.78 -25.55
N GLY A 122 11.54 -5.76 -26.79
CA GLY A 122 12.37 -6.84 -27.30
C GLY A 122 13.80 -6.84 -26.73
N ASP A 123 14.72 -7.45 -27.47
CA ASP A 123 16.13 -7.59 -27.04
C ASP A 123 16.86 -6.24 -26.96
N ASP A 124 16.33 -5.22 -27.63
CA ASP A 124 16.87 -3.85 -27.61
C ASP A 124 16.53 -3.08 -26.31
N GLY A 125 15.64 -3.63 -25.48
CA GLY A 125 15.21 -3.05 -24.21
C GLY A 125 14.37 -1.77 -24.33
N LYS A 126 13.90 -1.40 -25.52
CA LYS A 126 13.17 -0.16 -25.78
C LYS A 126 11.77 -0.44 -26.29
N PHE A 127 10.80 0.35 -25.83
CA PHE A 127 9.44 0.22 -26.33
C PHE A 127 9.28 0.87 -27.70
N GLY A 128 8.67 0.12 -28.62
CA GLY A 128 8.13 0.63 -29.87
C GLY A 128 7.09 1.73 -29.67
N ARG A 129 6.89 2.51 -30.74
CA ARG A 129 5.87 3.57 -30.75
C ARG A 129 4.48 2.96 -30.82
N THR A 130 3.52 3.58 -30.13
CA THR A 130 2.10 3.26 -30.26
C THR A 130 1.37 4.37 -31.01
N ASN A 131 0.31 4.01 -31.72
CA ASN A 131 -0.53 4.94 -32.47
C ASN A 131 -1.99 4.50 -32.39
N ILE A 132 -2.87 5.40 -31.97
CA ILE A 132 -4.30 5.14 -31.81
C ILE A 132 -4.97 4.66 -33.11
N LYS A 133 -4.47 5.07 -34.28
CA LYS A 133 -5.01 4.63 -35.57
C LYS A 133 -4.70 3.17 -35.91
N LEU A 134 -3.76 2.56 -35.21
CA LEU A 134 -3.37 1.16 -35.38
C LEU A 134 -4.04 0.25 -34.34
N VAL A 135 -4.84 0.80 -33.43
CA VAL A 135 -5.53 0.02 -32.40
C VAL A 135 -6.56 -0.87 -33.08
N ASP A 136 -6.46 -2.15 -32.78
CA ASP A 136 -7.41 -3.20 -33.16
C ASP A 136 -7.58 -4.12 -31.96
N GLU A 137 -8.80 -4.28 -31.44
CA GLU A 137 -9.04 -4.96 -30.16
C GLU A 137 -8.64 -6.45 -30.18
N GLU A 138 -8.66 -7.09 -31.35
CA GLU A 138 -8.37 -8.51 -31.48
C GLU A 138 -6.86 -8.77 -31.67
N SER A 139 -6.21 -7.98 -32.53
CA SER A 139 -4.84 -8.26 -32.98
C SER A 139 -3.78 -7.24 -32.54
N ASN A 140 -4.17 -6.00 -32.24
CA ASN A 140 -3.25 -4.93 -31.85
C ASN A 140 -3.88 -3.99 -30.80
N PRO A 141 -4.20 -4.47 -29.59
CA PRO A 141 -5.03 -3.74 -28.63
C PRO A 141 -4.39 -2.44 -28.12
N ILE A 142 -3.07 -2.33 -28.25
CA ILE A 142 -2.28 -1.16 -27.83
C ILE A 142 -1.85 -0.27 -29.00
N GLY A 143 -2.17 -0.64 -30.25
CA GLY A 143 -1.78 0.11 -31.44
C GLY A 143 -0.27 0.17 -31.66
N LEU A 144 0.46 -0.91 -31.37
CA LEU A 144 1.91 -1.00 -31.56
C LEU A 144 2.27 -0.85 -33.05
N ASP A 145 3.16 0.09 -33.37
CA ASP A 145 3.71 0.28 -34.70
C ASP A 145 4.94 -0.60 -34.89
N ARG A 146 4.73 -1.74 -35.56
CA ARG A 146 5.78 -2.72 -35.89
C ARG A 146 6.86 -2.17 -36.81
N ASN A 147 6.59 -1.10 -37.55
CA ASN A 147 7.57 -0.46 -38.43
C ASN A 147 8.36 0.64 -37.71
N SER A 148 8.06 0.90 -36.43
CA SER A 148 8.84 1.85 -35.63
C SER A 148 10.22 1.26 -35.27
N PRO A 149 11.23 2.11 -35.01
CA PRO A 149 12.62 1.65 -34.81
C PRO A 149 12.84 0.57 -33.75
N PHE A 150 11.95 0.50 -32.73
CA PHE A 150 12.04 -0.39 -31.58
C PHE A 150 10.77 -1.25 -31.40
N GLY A 151 9.92 -1.36 -32.43
CA GLY A 151 8.62 -2.05 -32.32
C GLY A 151 8.56 -3.43 -32.97
N ALA A 152 9.62 -3.82 -33.68
CA ALA A 152 9.62 -5.02 -34.50
C ALA A 152 9.72 -6.30 -33.65
N ASP A 153 10.53 -6.27 -32.59
CA ASP A 153 10.83 -7.37 -31.67
C ASP A 153 9.99 -7.35 -30.38
N ASP A 154 9.28 -6.25 -30.11
CA ASP A 154 8.33 -6.13 -29.01
C ASP A 154 7.24 -7.23 -29.03
N PHE A 155 6.69 -7.54 -27.87
CA PHE A 155 5.54 -8.44 -27.80
C PHE A 155 4.56 -8.05 -26.72
N VAL A 156 3.32 -8.47 -26.94
CA VAL A 156 2.19 -8.13 -26.07
C VAL A 156 1.50 -9.41 -25.65
N THR A 157 1.21 -9.52 -24.36
CA THR A 157 0.38 -10.59 -23.80
C THR A 157 -0.83 -9.96 -23.12
N ILE A 158 -1.91 -10.73 -23.00
CA ILE A 158 -3.16 -10.26 -22.38
C ILE A 158 -3.36 -11.02 -21.08
N ASN A 159 -3.59 -10.29 -20.00
CA ASN A 159 -3.91 -10.82 -18.66
C ASN A 159 -2.86 -11.75 -18.04
N GLN A 160 -1.67 -11.87 -18.63
CA GLN A 160 -0.63 -12.79 -18.19
C GLN A 160 0.72 -12.09 -18.18
N MET A 161 1.15 -11.62 -17.01
CA MET A 161 2.46 -11.01 -16.83
C MET A 161 3.48 -12.07 -16.39
N HIS A 162 4.52 -12.24 -17.19
CA HIS A 162 5.69 -13.06 -16.90
C HIS A 162 6.87 -12.16 -16.51
N LEU A 163 7.52 -12.48 -15.40
CA LEU A 163 8.66 -11.72 -14.89
C LEU A 163 9.86 -12.66 -14.64
N PRO A 164 11.09 -12.20 -14.87
CA PRO A 164 12.28 -12.95 -14.49
C PRO A 164 12.42 -13.01 -12.97
N VAL A 165 12.67 -14.21 -12.43
CA VAL A 165 12.85 -14.44 -11.00
C VAL A 165 14.14 -13.75 -10.51
N ASN A 166 14.11 -13.18 -9.31
CA ASN A 166 15.25 -12.52 -8.66
C ASN A 166 15.86 -11.34 -9.47
N LYS A 167 15.03 -10.66 -10.27
CA LYS A 167 15.42 -9.47 -11.02
C LYS A 167 14.53 -8.29 -10.65
N GLN A 168 15.09 -7.09 -10.73
CA GLN A 168 14.32 -5.87 -10.52
C GLN A 168 13.53 -5.54 -11.80
N VAL A 169 12.27 -5.19 -11.63
CA VAL A 169 11.34 -4.90 -12.74
C VAL A 169 10.77 -3.50 -12.53
N MET A 170 10.80 -2.69 -13.58
CA MET A 170 10.14 -1.38 -13.60
C MET A 170 8.88 -1.47 -14.46
N ILE A 171 7.73 -1.31 -13.79
CA ILE A 171 6.43 -1.35 -14.42
C ILE A 171 6.01 0.08 -14.80
N HIS A 172 5.84 0.32 -16.09
CA HIS A 172 5.26 1.55 -16.64
C HIS A 172 3.76 1.36 -16.81
N LEU A 173 2.98 1.85 -15.85
CA LEU A 173 1.53 1.67 -15.82
C LEU A 173 0.82 2.84 -16.49
N SER A 174 -0.08 2.55 -17.44
CA SER A 174 -1.01 3.52 -18.03
C SER A 174 -2.37 2.89 -18.26
N SER A 175 -3.33 3.69 -18.72
CA SER A 175 -4.66 3.22 -19.11
C SER A 175 -5.02 3.71 -20.50
N LYS A 176 -5.78 2.88 -21.21
CA LYS A 176 -6.39 3.18 -22.51
C LYS A 176 -7.71 3.93 -22.37
N ASP A 177 -8.46 3.71 -21.30
CA ASP A 177 -9.83 4.19 -21.12
C ASP A 177 -10.04 4.95 -19.79
N VAL A 178 -10.42 4.26 -18.72
CA VAL A 178 -10.70 4.82 -17.39
C VAL A 178 -9.54 4.53 -16.44
N ILE A 179 -9.61 5.04 -15.22
CA ILE A 179 -8.59 4.72 -14.22
C ILE A 179 -8.77 3.27 -13.75
N HIS A 180 -7.64 2.54 -13.67
CA HIS A 180 -7.53 1.20 -13.09
C HIS A 180 -6.44 1.21 -12.01
N SER A 181 -6.43 0.17 -11.16
CA SER A 181 -5.42 -0.04 -10.12
C SER A 181 -5.15 -1.53 -9.93
#